data_AF-A0A0Z8B9C2-F1
#
_entry.id   AF-A0A0Z8B9C2-F1
#
_cell.length_a   1.000
_cell.length_b   1.000
_cell.length_c   1.000
_cell.angle_alpha   90.00
_cell.angle_beta   90.00
_cell.angle_gamma   90.00
#
_symmetry.space_group_name_H-M   'P 1'
#
loop_
_entity.id
_entity.type
_entity.pdbx_description
1 polymer ?
#
loop_
_entity_poly.entity_id
_entity_poly.type
_entity_poly.pdbx_seq_one_letter_code
_entity_poly.pdbx_strand_id
1 'polypeptide(L)' 'MVRNKMSNLADTLFAQLEYLDDRELSENELKIEIERSKAMVSVASQIVSVGKLAIDAKKLEAETGNSAGIALLE' A
#
# COMPACT_ATOMS: atom_id res chain seq x y z
N MET A 1 11.77 -10.51 -8.58
CA MET A 1 10.47 -10.12 -9.18
C MET A 1 10.05 -8.79 -8.57
N VAL A 2 9.70 -7.79 -9.38
CA VAL A 2 9.28 -6.48 -8.87
C VAL A 2 7.88 -6.59 -8.24
N ARG A 3 7.68 -6.04 -7.04
CA ARG A 3 6.40 -6.00 -6.33
C ARG A 3 5.80 -4.61 -6.43
N ASN A 4 5.09 -4.32 -7.51
CA ASN A 4 4.53 -3.00 -7.81
C ASN A 4 3.00 -3.00 -7.96
N LYS A 5 2.32 -4.10 -7.61
CA LYS A 5 0.86 -4.22 -7.70
C LYS A 5 0.21 -4.11 -6.33
N MET A 6 -1.01 -3.59 -6.30
CA MET A 6 -1.85 -3.53 -5.08
C MET A 6 -2.09 -4.91 -4.47
N SER A 7 -2.24 -5.96 -5.30
CA SER A 7 -2.37 -7.33 -4.81
C SER A 7 -1.13 -7.79 -4.05
N ASN A 8 0.08 -7.46 -4.52
CA ASN A 8 1.31 -7.81 -3.80
C ASN A 8 1.42 -7.10 -2.46
N LEU A 9 0.97 -5.85 -2.39
CA LEU A 9 0.90 -5.11 -1.13
C LEU A 9 -0.07 -5.79 -0.16
N ALA A 10 -1.28 -6.16 -0.63
CA ALA A 10 -2.27 -6.86 0.19
C ALA A 10 -1.72 -8.19 0.73
N ASP A 11 -1.14 -9.03 -0.14
CA ASP A 11 -0.53 -10.30 0.26
C ASP A 11 0.54 -10.11 1.34
N THR A 12 1.38 -9.07 1.19
CA THR A 12 2.44 -8.78 2.16
C THR A 12 1.87 -8.31 3.50
N LEU A 13 0.79 -7.52 3.50
CA LEU A 13 0.14 -7.08 4.73
C LEU A 13 -0.55 -8.24 5.46
N PHE A 14 -1.17 -9.17 4.74
CA PHE A 14 -1.75 -10.37 5.34
C PHE A 14 -0.67 -11.28 5.95
N ALA A 15 0.43 -11.50 5.25
CA ALA A 15 1.55 -12.26 5.80
C ALA A 15 2.12 -11.61 7.08
N GLN A 16 2.17 -10.28 7.14
CA GLN A 16 2.62 -9.58 8.35
C GLN A 16 1.62 -9.76 9.52
N LEU A 17 0.31 -9.83 9.24
CA LEU A 17 -0.69 -10.13 10.27
C LEU A 17 -0.52 -11.54 10.83
N GLU A 18 -0.26 -12.53 9.98
CA GLU A 18 0.02 -13.90 10.41
C GLU A 18 1.28 -13.96 11.27
N TYR A 19 2.33 -13.24 10.87
CA TYR A 19 3.59 -13.20 11.64
C TYR A 19 3.41 -12.53 13.01
N LEU A 20 2.60 -11.48 13.11
CA LEU A 20 2.29 -10.83 14.39
C LEU A 20 1.49 -11.73 15.36
N ASP A 21 0.74 -12.69 14.85
CA ASP A 21 -0.02 -13.66 15.68
C ASP A 21 0.83 -14.87 16.09
N ASP A 22 2.07 -14.97 15.60
CA ASP A 22 2.98 -16.05 15.97
C ASP A 22 3.36 -15.98 17.45
N ARG A 23 2.94 -17.02 18.18
CA ARG A 23 3.13 -17.14 19.64
C ARG A 23 4.53 -17.58 20.04
N GLU A 24 5.37 -17.95 19.07
CA GLU A 24 6.75 -18.33 19.30
C GLU A 24 7.71 -17.12 19.28
N LEU A 25 7.23 -15.94 18.88
CA LEU A 25 8.04 -14.71 18.90
C LEU A 25 8.48 -14.34 20.31
N SER A 26 9.77 -14.04 20.45
CA SER A 26 10.27 -13.38 21.66
C SER A 26 9.72 -11.95 21.78
N GLU A 27 9.76 -11.39 22.99
CA GLU A 27 9.32 -10.02 23.23
C GLU A 27 10.05 -8.99 22.33
N ASN A 28 11.35 -9.21 22.09
CA ASN A 28 12.14 -8.31 21.25
C ASN A 28 11.75 -8.43 19.77
N GLU A 29 11.52 -9.64 19.28
CA GLU A 29 11.07 -9.87 17.90
C GLU A 29 9.68 -9.27 17.69
N LEU A 30 8.75 -9.50 18.63
CA LEU A 30 7.41 -8.90 18.57
C LEU A 30 7.47 -7.37 18.52
N LYS A 31 8.35 -6.73 19.32
CA LYS A 31 8.56 -5.28 19.26
C LYS A 31 9.05 -4.82 17.89
N ILE A 32 10.00 -5.53 17.30
CA ILE A 32 10.52 -5.23 15.95
C ILE A 32 9.40 -5.34 14.92
N GLU A 33 8.57 -6.38 15.00
CA GLU A 33 7.50 -6.61 14.04
C GLU A 33 6.35 -5.62 14.18
N ILE A 34 6.04 -5.15 15.39
CA ILE A 34 5.10 -4.06 15.60
C ILE A 34 5.59 -2.79 14.89
N GLU A 35 6.86 -2.42 15.05
CA GLU A 35 7.43 -1.25 14.38
C GLU A 35 7.50 -1.41 12.86
N ARG A 36 7.86 -2.61 12.37
CA ARG A 36 7.82 -2.95 10.95
C ARG A 36 6.41 -2.79 10.38
N SER A 37 5.40 -3.30 11.10
CA SER A 37 4.00 -3.22 10.69
C SER A 37 3.49 -1.79 10.60
N LYS A 38 3.84 -0.93 11.57
CA LYS A 38 3.52 0.50 11.52
C LYS A 38 4.14 1.18 10.29
N ALA A 39 5.42 0.91 10.02
CA ALA A 39 6.09 1.45 8.84
C ALA A 39 5.43 0.99 7.54
N MET A 40 5.07 -0.30 7.46
CA MET A 40 4.36 -0.86 6.29
C MET A 40 3.00 -0.22 6.08
N VAL A 41 2.20 -0.03 7.13
CA VAL A 41 0.89 0.65 7.04
C VAL A 41 1.03 2.10 6.55
N SER A 42 2.07 2.80 7.00
CA SER A 42 2.37 4.16 6.54
C SER A 42 2.66 4.20 5.03
N VAL A 43 3.53 3.32 4.54
CA VAL A 43 3.86 3.22 3.11
C VAL A 43 2.63 2.78 2.29
N ALA A 44 1.87 1.79 2.78
CA ALA A 44 0.65 1.32 2.15
C ALA A 44 -0.39 2.45 1.98
N SER A 45 -0.52 3.31 2.99
CA SER A 45 -1.43 4.46 2.96
C SER A 45 -1.06 5.48 1.89
N GLN A 46 0.24 5.71 1.66
CA GLN A 46 0.72 6.57 0.56
C GLN A 46 0.40 5.95 -0.79
N ILE A 47 0.61 4.65 -0.95
CA ILE A 47 0.27 3.91 -2.18
C ILE A 47 -1.23 4.00 -2.49
N VAL A 48 -2.09 3.80 -1.49
CA VAL A 48 -3.55 3.95 -1.65
C VAL A 48 -3.92 5.38 -2.02
N SER A 49 -3.27 6.38 -1.42
CA SER A 49 -3.50 7.80 -1.74
C SER A 49 -3.16 8.11 -3.20
N VAL A 50 -2.06 7.56 -3.72
CA VAL A 50 -1.70 7.64 -5.14
C VAL A 50 -2.76 6.98 -6.02
N GLY A 51 -3.26 5.80 -5.64
CA GLY A 51 -4.34 5.11 -6.37
C GLY A 51 -5.63 5.93 -6.42
N LYS A 52 -6.01 6.59 -5.32
CA LYS A 52 -7.17 7.50 -5.28
C LYS A 52 -6.99 8.69 -6.21
N LEU A 53 -5.82 9.33 -6.16
CA LEU A 53 -5.49 10.46 -7.04
C LEU A 53 -5.60 10.07 -8.53
N ALA A 54 -5.11 8.88 -8.89
CA ALA A 54 -5.23 8.35 -10.25
C ALA A 54 -6.69 8.13 -10.67
N ILE A 55 -7.55 7.64 -9.76
CA ILE A 55 -8.99 7.47 -10.03
C ILE A 55 -9.67 8.84 -10.22
N ASP A 56 -9.38 9.79 -9.34
CA ASP A 56 -9.99 11.13 -9.40
C ASP A 56 -9.57 11.87 -10.67
N ALA A 57 -8.30 11.74 -11.07
CA ALA A 57 -7.81 12.22 -12.36
C ALA A 57 -8.62 11.65 -13.53
N LYS A 58 -8.79 10.32 -13.60
CA LYS A 58 -9.59 9.68 -14.66
C LYS A 58 -11.05 10.15 -14.68
N LYS A 59 -11.65 10.41 -13.51
CA LYS A 59 -13.01 10.97 -13.44
C LYS A 59 -13.05 12.38 -14.02
N LEU A 60 -12.10 13.24 -13.66
CA LEU A 60 -11.98 14.60 -14.19
C LEU A 60 -11.78 14.59 -15.71
N GLU A 61 -10.97 13.67 -16.25
CA GLU A 61 -10.81 13.52 -17.69
C GLU A 61 -12.13 13.14 -18.38
N ALA A 62 -12.88 12.20 -17.80
CA ALA A 62 -14.18 11.78 -18.33
C ALA A 62 -15.23 12.90 -18.29
N GLU A 63 -15.19 13.75 -17.25
CA GLU A 63 -16.12 14.89 -17.09
C GLU A 63 -15.78 16.07 -18.01
N THR A 64 -14.49 16.35 -18.21
CA THR A 64 -14.03 17.54 -18.95
C THR A 64 -13.73 17.26 -20.42
N GLY A 65 -13.58 15.99 -20.81
CA GLY A 65 -13.14 15.59 -22.14
C GLY A 65 -11.67 15.95 -22.43
N ASN A 66 -10.92 16.42 -21.42
CA ASN A 66 -9.53 16.81 -21.55
C ASN A 66 -8.66 15.93 -20.67
N SER A 67 -7.65 15.28 -21.24
CA SER A 67 -6.68 14.53 -20.44
C SER A 67 -5.80 15.51 -19.68
N ALA A 68 -5.99 15.58 -18.36
CA ALA A 68 -4.97 16.17 -17.50
C ALA A 68 -3.80 15.18 -17.51
N GLY A 69 -2.74 15.47 -18.27
CA GLY A 69 -1.53 14.65 -18.28
C GLY A 69 -0.91 14.57 -16.90
N ILE A 70 -1.35 13.61 -16.08
CA ILE A 70 -0.76 13.32 -14.78
C ILE A 70 0.21 12.17 -15.00
N ALA A 71 1.50 12.42 -14.80
CA ALA A 71 2.58 11.43 -14.94
C ALA A 71 2.42 10.15 -14.09
N LEU A 72 1.42 10.09 -13.20
CA LEU A 72 1.02 8.90 -12.44
C LEU A 72 0.12 7.94 -13.23
N LEU A 73 -0.44 8.37 -14.36
CA LEU A 73 -1.31 7.60 -15.24
C LEU A 73 -0.59 7.03 -16.47
N GLU A 74 0.68 7.40 -16.68
CA GLU A 74 1.57 6.88 -17.73
C GLU A 74 2.28 5.58 -17.30
#